data_AF-A0A522AD88-F1
#
_entry.id   AF-A0A522AD88-F1
#
_cell.length_a   1.000
_cell.length_b   1.000
_cell.length_c   1.000
_cell.angle_alpha   90.00
_cell.angle_beta   90.00
_cell.angle_gamma   90.00
#
_symmetry.space_group_name_H-M   'P 1'
#
loop_
_entity.id
_entity.type
_entity.pdbx_description
1 polymer ?
#
loop_
_entity_poly.entity_id
_entity_poly.type
_entity_poly.pdbx_seq_one_letter_code
_entity_poly.pdbx_strand_id
1 'polypeptide(L)'
;MMTPERPTMRAMLLYAQDNRGMGHINRTLTIVRHVLAAHPDLTAYIATKSPIPNLFALPERCDYIKLPRRLSTQDQADAEKEAGTIYFRWIRSRILREAALSLAPELVLVDHEPLGTKGEFRDGLYALKAQFPETKFIFGLRDIMDDAANIRALWRELGVYDALENLFDGIAVYGSRRLYDVAEAYAIPASVRPKLHYCGFVVRELPAQNGMTVREQYGLPATGPLLFATVGGGCDG
;
A
#
# COMPACT_ATOMS: atom_id res chain seq x y z
N MET A 1 9.85 -26.96 19.66
CA MET A 1 8.37 -26.90 19.67
C MET A 1 7.94 -27.20 18.24
N MET A 2 7.14 -28.24 18.00
CA MET A 2 6.67 -28.57 16.65
C MET A 2 5.77 -27.43 16.15
N THR A 3 6.02 -26.94 14.94
CA THR A 3 5.13 -25.98 14.27
C THR A 3 3.76 -26.65 14.10
N PRO A 4 2.66 -26.04 14.57
CA PRO A 4 1.33 -26.62 14.39
C PRO A 4 1.01 -26.82 12.89
N GLU A 5 0.25 -27.86 12.56
CA GLU A 5 -0.24 -28.08 11.20
C GLU A 5 -1.07 -26.89 10.73
N ARG A 6 -0.80 -26.46 9.50
CA ARG A 6 -1.42 -25.26 8.94
C ARG A 6 -2.87 -25.57 8.53
N PRO A 7 -3.86 -24.77 8.98
CA PRO A 7 -5.21 -24.90 8.47
C PRO A 7 -5.26 -24.54 6.98
N THR A 8 -6.11 -25.22 6.21
CA THR A 8 -6.39 -24.87 4.80
C THR A 8 -7.17 -23.56 4.76
N MET A 9 -6.45 -22.43 4.80
CA MET A 9 -6.99 -21.09 4.80
C MET A 9 -6.40 -20.32 3.62
N ARG A 10 -7.28 -19.80 2.76
CA ARG A 10 -6.86 -18.86 1.71
C ARG A 10 -6.68 -17.50 2.36
N ALA A 11 -5.47 -16.98 2.26
CA ALA A 11 -5.10 -15.71 2.87
C ALA A 11 -4.38 -14.82 1.86
N MET A 12 -4.69 -13.52 1.90
CA MET A 12 -3.92 -12.49 1.22
C MET A 12 -3.20 -11.60 2.24
N LEU A 13 -1.98 -11.18 1.89
CA LEU A 13 -1.20 -10.22 2.66
C LEU A 13 -1.14 -8.90 1.88
N LEU A 14 -1.55 -7.80 2.50
CA LEU A 14 -1.41 -6.47 1.94
C LEU A 14 -0.37 -5.71 2.75
N TYR A 15 0.57 -5.05 2.07
CA TYR A 15 1.48 -4.11 2.69
C TYR A 15 1.16 -2.71 2.22
N ALA A 16 0.91 -1.81 3.17
CA ALA A 16 0.72 -0.39 2.90
C ALA A 16 1.21 0.46 4.07
N GLN A 17 1.98 1.50 3.78
CA GLN A 17 2.45 2.44 4.80
C GLN A 17 2.00 3.85 4.46
N ASP A 18 1.49 4.56 5.45
CA ASP A 18 1.39 6.01 5.37
C ASP A 18 2.49 6.68 6.21
N ASN A 19 3.02 7.80 5.69
CA ASN A 19 3.98 8.64 6.39
C ASN A 19 3.32 9.90 6.96
N ARG A 20 2.54 10.62 6.15
CA ARG A 20 1.97 11.92 6.51
C ARG A 20 0.45 12.02 6.29
N GLY A 21 -0.07 11.33 5.27
CA GLY A 21 -1.52 11.22 4.99
C GLY A 21 -2.12 9.88 5.43
N MET A 22 -3.28 9.56 4.88
CA MET A 22 -3.94 8.24 5.03
C MET A 22 -4.40 7.69 3.68
N GLY A 23 -3.79 8.16 2.59
CA GLY A 23 -4.21 7.81 1.23
C GLY A 23 -3.95 6.34 0.90
N HIS A 24 -2.83 5.79 1.35
CA HIS A 24 -2.45 4.41 1.01
C HIS A 24 -3.31 3.42 1.78
N ILE A 25 -3.52 3.65 3.08
CA ILE A 25 -4.39 2.75 3.86
C ILE A 25 -5.84 2.81 3.37
N ASN A 26 -6.36 3.98 3.00
CA ASN A 26 -7.72 4.08 2.46
C ASN A 26 -7.87 3.35 1.12
N ARG A 27 -6.88 3.47 0.23
CA ARG A 27 -6.87 2.73 -1.03
C ARG A 27 -6.81 1.22 -0.77
N THR A 28 -5.90 0.78 0.11
CA THR A 28 -5.77 -0.63 0.50
C THR A 28 -7.05 -1.18 1.09
N LEU A 29 -7.72 -0.44 1.97
CA LEU A 29 -9.02 -0.82 2.53
C LEU A 29 -10.14 -0.86 1.48
N THR A 30 -10.09 0.02 0.49
CA THR A 30 -11.07 0.00 -0.62
C THR A 30 -10.88 -1.25 -1.47
N ILE A 31 -9.63 -1.58 -1.81
CA ILE A 31 -9.29 -2.78 -2.59
C ILE A 31 -9.69 -4.04 -1.83
N VAL A 32 -9.26 -4.18 -0.57
CA VAL A 32 -9.49 -5.41 0.21
C VAL A 32 -10.99 -5.66 0.44
N ARG A 33 -11.81 -4.61 0.59
CA ARG A 33 -13.27 -4.75 0.69
C ARG A 33 -13.87 -5.41 -0.54
N HIS A 34 -13.49 -4.95 -1.73
CA HIS A 34 -14.01 -5.49 -2.98
C HIS A 34 -13.50 -6.92 -3.22
N VAL A 35 -12.24 -7.18 -2.92
CA VAL A 35 -11.65 -8.52 -3.04
C VAL A 35 -12.34 -9.52 -2.11
N LEU A 36 -12.55 -9.16 -0.83
CA LEU A 36 -13.21 -10.03 0.14
C LEU A 36 -14.71 -10.23 -0.15
N ALA A 37 -15.37 -9.25 -0.77
CA ALA A 37 -16.74 -9.39 -1.25
C ALA A 37 -16.85 -10.38 -2.42
N ALA A 38 -15.86 -10.37 -3.34
CA ALA A 38 -15.82 -11.27 -4.49
C ALA A 38 -15.34 -12.69 -4.13
N HIS A 39 -14.58 -12.85 -3.04
CA HIS A 39 -13.99 -14.13 -2.62
C HIS A 39 -14.37 -14.45 -1.15
N PRO A 40 -15.52 -15.12 -0.92
CA PRO A 40 -16.03 -15.39 0.42
C PRO A 40 -15.17 -16.29 1.30
N ASP A 41 -14.31 -17.10 0.68
CA ASP A 41 -13.39 -18.04 1.32
C ASP A 41 -11.99 -17.44 1.58
N LEU A 42 -11.78 -16.18 1.19
CA LEU A 42 -10.53 -15.46 1.39
C LEU A 42 -10.57 -14.67 2.70
N THR A 43 -9.41 -14.63 3.35
CA THR A 43 -9.13 -13.74 4.49
C THR A 43 -7.98 -12.79 4.15
N ALA A 44 -7.93 -11.63 4.79
CA ALA A 44 -6.94 -10.62 4.49
C ALA A 44 -6.21 -10.13 5.74
N TYR A 45 -4.91 -9.90 5.58
CA TYR A 45 -4.07 -9.33 6.62
C TYR A 45 -3.34 -8.10 6.07
N ILE A 46 -3.50 -6.95 6.73
CA ILE A 46 -2.83 -5.71 6.33
C ILE A 46 -1.63 -5.45 7.23
N ALA A 47 -0.41 -5.52 6.71
CA ALA A 47 0.79 -5.09 7.41
C ALA A 47 1.00 -3.58 7.26
N THR A 48 0.89 -2.84 8.36
CA THR A 48 1.01 -1.37 8.33
C THR A 48 1.50 -0.76 9.65
N LYS A 49 2.19 0.38 9.57
CA LYS A 49 2.44 1.27 10.72
C LYS A 49 1.35 2.32 10.90
N SER A 50 0.39 2.45 9.97
CA SER A 50 -0.74 3.38 10.09
C SER A 50 -1.62 3.01 11.30
N PRO A 51 -2.27 3.98 11.96
CA PRO A 51 -3.15 3.72 13.10
C PRO A 51 -4.55 3.30 12.63
N ILE A 52 -4.70 2.06 12.13
CA ILE A 52 -5.98 1.57 11.59
C ILE A 52 -7.13 1.62 12.62
N PRO A 53 -7.03 0.98 13.81
CA PRO A 53 -8.20 0.74 14.66
C PRO A 53 -8.91 2.01 15.15
N ASN A 54 -8.18 3.12 15.20
CA ASN A 54 -8.71 4.38 15.72
C ASN A 54 -9.44 5.19 14.64
N LEU A 55 -9.25 4.86 13.36
CA LEU A 55 -9.63 5.73 12.23
C LEU A 55 -10.46 5.02 11.17
N PHE A 56 -10.41 3.68 11.09
CA PHE A 56 -11.11 2.91 10.06
C PHE A 56 -11.72 1.63 10.62
N ALA A 57 -12.96 1.34 10.22
CA ALA A 57 -13.54 0.02 10.40
C ALA A 57 -12.88 -0.96 9.42
N LEU A 58 -12.41 -2.11 9.87
CA LEU A 58 -11.97 -3.18 8.98
C LEU A 58 -13.20 -3.91 8.38
N PRO A 59 -13.12 -4.40 7.13
CA PRO A 59 -14.13 -5.33 6.65
C PRO A 59 -14.10 -6.65 7.43
N GLU A 60 -15.21 -7.39 7.40
CA GLU A 60 -15.25 -8.77 7.88
C GLU A 60 -14.15 -9.61 7.20
N ARG A 61 -13.58 -10.60 7.91
CA ARG A 61 -12.46 -11.45 7.45
C ARG A 61 -11.16 -10.69 7.14
N CYS A 62 -11.03 -9.46 7.61
CA CYS A 62 -9.79 -8.69 7.52
C CYS A 62 -9.26 -8.38 8.92
N ASP A 63 -7.98 -8.66 9.13
CA ASP A 63 -7.22 -8.21 10.29
C ASP A 63 -5.96 -7.47 9.84
N TYR A 64 -5.14 -6.99 10.78
CA TYR A 64 -3.94 -6.24 10.47
C TYR A 64 -2.76 -6.60 11.37
N ILE A 65 -1.58 -6.53 10.79
CA ILE A 65 -0.31 -6.74 11.47
C ILE A 65 0.27 -5.37 11.78
N LYS A 66 0.24 -4.99 13.07
CA LYS A 66 0.76 -3.71 13.51
C LYS A 66 2.29 -3.68 13.40
N LEU A 67 2.79 -2.87 12.49
CA LEU A 67 4.22 -2.55 12.46
C LEU A 67 4.55 -1.44 13.45
N PRO A 68 5.64 -1.56 14.22
CA PRO A 68 6.05 -0.57 15.18
C PRO A 68 6.43 0.74 14.48
N ARG A 69 5.88 1.84 15.00
CA ARG A 69 6.33 3.19 14.68
C ARG A 69 7.51 3.53 15.58
N ARG A 70 8.47 4.28 15.05
CA ARG A 70 9.45 4.95 15.91
C ARG A 70 8.74 6.08 16.64
N LEU A 71 8.79 6.05 17.96
CA LEU A 71 8.36 7.17 18.81
C LEU A 71 9.60 8.02 19.09
N SER A 72 9.52 9.32 18.82
CA SER A 72 10.57 10.26 19.18
C SER A 72 10.28 10.88 20.54
N THR A 73 11.27 10.95 21.41
CA THR A 73 11.27 11.88 22.54
C THR A 73 11.68 13.27 22.05
N GLN A 74 11.33 14.33 22.78
CA GLN A 74 11.91 15.65 22.52
C GLN A 74 13.44 15.58 22.75
N ASP A 75 14.20 16.46 22.07
CA ASP A 75 15.65 16.66 22.21
C ASP A 75 16.61 15.57 21.68
N GLN A 76 16.31 14.92 20.55
CA GLN A 76 17.28 14.02 19.88
C GLN A 76 18.11 14.73 18.81
N ALA A 77 19.41 14.44 18.77
CA ALA A 77 20.29 14.87 17.68
C ALA A 77 19.90 14.18 16.36
N ASP A 78 20.21 14.79 15.22
CA ASP A 78 19.79 14.23 13.92
C ASP A 78 20.42 12.87 13.61
N ALA A 79 21.66 12.63 14.06
CA ALA A 79 22.31 11.33 13.94
C ALA A 79 21.58 10.24 14.74
N GLU A 80 21.12 10.55 15.95
CA GLU A 80 20.33 9.63 16.77
C GLU A 80 18.97 9.36 16.13
N LYS A 81 18.39 10.39 15.48
CA LYS A 81 17.17 10.20 14.72
C LYS A 81 17.36 9.22 13.57
N GLU A 82 18.40 9.39 12.78
CA GLU A 82 18.63 8.48 11.66
C GLU A 82 18.91 7.05 12.14
N ALA A 83 19.76 6.88 13.16
CA ALA A 83 20.05 5.58 13.75
C ALA A 83 18.78 4.87 14.25
N GLY A 84 17.88 5.60 14.94
CA GLY A 84 16.60 5.06 15.36
C GLY A 84 15.69 4.67 14.18
N THR A 85 15.68 5.46 13.11
CA THR A 85 14.89 5.17 11.90
C THR A 85 15.37 3.87 11.24
N ILE A 86 16.69 3.69 11.12
CA ILE A 86 17.31 2.47 10.59
C ILE A 86 16.98 1.27 11.48
N TYR A 87 17.12 1.40 12.80
CA TYR A 87 16.84 0.31 13.75
C TYR A 87 15.37 -0.14 13.69
N PHE A 88 14.41 0.79 13.67
CA PHE A 88 13.00 0.43 13.55
C PHE A 88 12.65 -0.15 12.18
N ARG A 89 13.36 0.26 11.12
CA ARG A 89 13.22 -0.38 9.80
C ARG A 89 13.66 -1.84 9.84
N TRP A 90 14.76 -2.14 10.52
CA TRP A 90 15.22 -3.51 10.75
C TRP A 90 14.24 -4.35 11.59
N ILE A 91 13.64 -3.78 12.64
CA ILE A 91 12.58 -4.48 13.39
C ILE A 91 11.41 -4.82 12.47
N ARG A 92 10.94 -3.85 11.68
CA ARG A 92 9.82 -4.05 10.76
C ARG A 92 10.14 -5.11 9.71
N SER A 93 11.35 -5.12 9.14
CA SER A 93 11.72 -6.14 8.15
C SER A 93 11.63 -7.55 8.71
N ARG A 94 12.04 -7.77 9.97
CA ARG A 94 11.90 -9.06 10.65
C ARG A 94 10.45 -9.46 10.87
N ILE A 95 9.61 -8.53 11.36
CA ILE A 95 8.18 -8.80 11.57
C ILE A 95 7.52 -9.16 10.24
N LEU A 96 7.77 -8.37 9.19
CA LEU A 96 7.22 -8.58 7.85
C LEU A 96 7.62 -9.94 7.29
N ARG A 97 8.90 -10.31 7.40
CA ARG A 97 9.39 -11.60 6.94
C ARG A 97 8.72 -12.76 7.65
N GLU A 98 8.74 -12.78 8.98
CA GLU A 98 8.16 -13.88 9.75
C GLU A 98 6.64 -13.97 9.57
N ALA A 99 5.95 -12.83 9.54
CA ALA A 99 4.52 -12.76 9.25
C ALA A 99 4.21 -13.34 7.86
N ALA A 100 4.93 -12.92 6.83
CA ALA A 100 4.72 -13.39 5.46
C ALA A 100 4.93 -14.90 5.34
N LEU A 101 6.04 -15.42 5.88
CA LEU A 101 6.37 -16.84 5.80
C LEU A 101 5.43 -17.72 6.63
N SER A 102 5.02 -17.24 7.81
CA SER A 102 4.10 -17.99 8.68
C SER A 102 2.67 -17.98 8.13
N LEU A 103 2.25 -16.85 7.55
CA LEU A 103 0.95 -16.72 6.91
C LEU A 103 0.90 -17.49 5.59
N ALA A 104 2.02 -17.52 4.85
CA ALA A 104 2.20 -18.15 3.54
C ALA A 104 1.02 -17.87 2.57
N PRO A 105 0.71 -16.58 2.34
CA PRO A 105 -0.47 -16.17 1.61
C PRO A 105 -0.45 -16.66 0.16
N GLU A 106 -1.62 -16.85 -0.44
CA GLU A 106 -1.73 -17.12 -1.89
C GLU A 106 -1.53 -15.86 -2.72
N LEU A 107 -1.74 -14.68 -2.13
CA LEU A 107 -1.63 -13.38 -2.79
C LEU A 107 -0.96 -12.36 -1.87
N VAL A 108 0.05 -11.66 -2.39
CA VAL A 108 0.66 -10.49 -1.76
C VAL A 108 0.37 -9.27 -2.61
N LEU A 109 -0.19 -8.22 -2.00
CA LEU A 109 -0.33 -6.90 -2.61
C LEU A 109 0.58 -5.90 -1.87
N VAL A 110 1.57 -5.35 -2.56
CA VAL A 110 2.40 -4.26 -2.02
C VAL A 110 1.90 -2.95 -2.63
N ASP A 111 1.36 -2.05 -1.82
CA ASP A 111 0.87 -0.74 -2.30
C ASP A 111 1.94 0.35 -2.12
N HIS A 112 2.07 1.21 -3.13
CA HIS A 112 2.95 2.37 -3.21
C HIS A 112 4.45 2.12 -3.40
N GLU A 113 5.12 1.42 -2.47
CA GLU A 113 6.58 1.19 -2.53
C GLU A 113 6.87 -0.30 -2.74
N PRO A 114 7.36 -0.74 -3.92
CA PRO A 114 7.38 -2.15 -4.31
C PRO A 114 8.17 -3.08 -3.37
N LEU A 115 9.23 -2.57 -2.73
CA LEU A 115 10.02 -3.36 -1.77
C LEU A 115 9.79 -2.94 -0.32
N GLY A 116 8.68 -2.24 -0.07
CA GLY A 116 8.39 -1.55 1.18
C GLY A 116 9.23 -0.28 1.36
N THR A 117 8.89 0.50 2.39
CA THR A 117 9.57 1.78 2.67
C THR A 117 11.06 1.60 2.81
N LYS A 118 11.81 2.22 1.88
CA LYS A 118 13.28 2.09 1.77
C LYS A 118 13.76 0.63 1.75
N GLY A 119 12.98 -0.26 1.12
CA GLY A 119 13.34 -1.67 0.95
C GLY A 119 13.07 -2.57 2.16
N GLU A 120 12.34 -2.10 3.18
CA GLU A 120 12.16 -2.85 4.44
C GLU A 120 11.46 -4.21 4.29
N PHE A 121 10.70 -4.43 3.21
CA PHE A 121 10.02 -5.70 2.96
C PHE A 121 10.76 -6.60 1.95
N ARG A 122 11.86 -6.12 1.34
CA ARG A 122 12.59 -6.86 0.30
C ARG A 122 12.89 -8.29 0.71
N ASP A 123 13.59 -8.49 1.82
CA ASP A 123 14.03 -9.81 2.26
C ASP A 123 12.84 -10.74 2.54
N GLY A 124 11.74 -10.19 3.08
CA GLY A 124 10.51 -10.94 3.32
C GLY A 124 9.84 -11.41 2.03
N LEU A 125 9.76 -10.54 1.03
CA LEU A 125 9.18 -10.85 -0.27
C LEU A 125 9.96 -11.94 -1.01
N TYR A 126 11.29 -11.80 -1.10
CA TYR A 126 12.12 -12.80 -1.78
C TYR A 126 12.17 -14.13 -1.02
N ALA A 127 12.24 -14.10 0.31
CA ALA A 127 12.15 -15.33 1.12
C ALA A 127 10.80 -16.04 0.90
N LEU A 128 9.70 -15.28 0.85
CA LEU A 128 8.38 -15.84 0.58
C LEU A 128 8.30 -16.44 -0.82
N LYS A 129 8.77 -15.76 -1.87
CA LYS A 129 8.77 -16.28 -3.25
C LYS A 129 9.59 -17.57 -3.36
N ALA A 130 10.74 -17.63 -2.68
CA ALA A 130 11.60 -18.80 -2.68
C ALA A 130 10.97 -20.01 -1.97
N GLN A 131 10.26 -19.78 -0.87
CA GLN A 131 9.64 -20.86 -0.09
C GLN A 131 8.25 -21.27 -0.62
N PHE A 132 7.51 -20.32 -1.19
CA PHE A 132 6.15 -20.51 -1.71
C PHE A 132 6.05 -19.91 -3.13
N PRO A 133 6.60 -20.60 -4.14
CA PRO A 133 6.65 -20.08 -5.52
C PRO A 133 5.26 -19.86 -6.15
N GLU A 134 4.24 -20.55 -5.63
CA GLU A 134 2.85 -20.42 -6.06
C GLU A 134 2.17 -19.14 -5.60
N THR A 135 2.70 -18.48 -4.54
CA THR A 135 2.20 -17.18 -4.10
C THR A 135 2.30 -16.17 -5.24
N LYS A 136 1.20 -15.45 -5.49
CA LYS A 136 1.16 -14.37 -6.47
C LYS A 136 1.54 -13.05 -5.84
N PHE A 137 2.44 -12.31 -6.47
CA PHE A 137 2.95 -11.03 -6.00
C PHE A 137 2.47 -9.91 -6.93
N ILE A 138 1.67 -9.00 -6.40
CA ILE A 138 1.10 -7.86 -7.12
C ILE A 138 1.63 -6.56 -6.54
N PHE A 139 2.13 -5.68 -7.41
CA PHE A 139 2.51 -4.32 -7.05
C PHE A 139 1.37 -3.35 -7.39
N GLY A 140 0.86 -2.63 -6.39
CA GLY A 140 -0.07 -1.53 -6.56
C GLY A 140 0.66 -0.22 -6.85
N LEU A 141 0.60 0.25 -8.11
CA LEU A 141 1.27 1.44 -8.59
C LEU A 141 0.28 2.58 -8.81
N ARG A 142 0.49 3.72 -8.16
CA ARG A 142 -0.23 4.96 -8.53
C ARG A 142 0.33 5.47 -9.85
N ASP A 143 -0.50 6.14 -10.64
CA ASP A 143 -0.02 6.77 -11.87
C ASP A 143 1.04 7.83 -11.59
N ILE A 144 0.78 8.75 -10.65
CA ILE A 144 1.73 9.78 -10.23
C ILE A 144 2.21 9.48 -8.79
N MET A 145 3.48 9.13 -8.69
CA MET A 145 4.18 8.86 -7.43
C MET A 145 4.83 10.12 -6.85
N ASP A 146 5.66 10.76 -7.66
CA ASP A 146 6.44 11.98 -7.42
C ASP A 146 7.11 12.35 -8.77
N ASP A 147 8.04 13.29 -8.78
CA ASP A 147 8.93 13.56 -9.92
C ASP A 147 9.55 12.28 -10.49
N ALA A 148 9.44 12.12 -11.81
CA ALA A 148 9.85 10.91 -12.52
C ALA A 148 11.35 10.62 -12.40
N ALA A 149 12.22 11.65 -12.39
CA ALA A 149 13.66 11.45 -12.29
C ALA A 149 14.04 10.95 -10.89
N ASN A 150 13.42 11.52 -9.85
CA ASN A 150 13.60 11.09 -8.46
C ASN A 150 13.16 9.64 -8.25
N ILE A 151 11.98 9.27 -8.75
CA ILE A 151 11.47 7.89 -8.65
C ILE A 151 12.40 6.90 -9.37
N ARG A 152 12.84 7.23 -10.60
CA ARG A 152 13.77 6.37 -11.34
C ARG A 152 15.10 6.21 -10.60
N ALA A 153 15.66 7.28 -10.06
CA ALA A 153 16.91 7.22 -9.29
C ALA A 153 16.76 6.31 -8.06
N LEU A 154 15.71 6.53 -7.27
CA LEU A 154 15.39 5.72 -6.09
C LEU A 154 15.17 4.25 -6.45
N TRP A 155 14.46 3.97 -7.54
CA TRP A 155 14.19 2.60 -7.99
C TRP A 155 15.44 1.86 -8.45
N ARG A 156 16.41 2.57 -9.06
CA ARG A 156 17.73 1.98 -9.37
C ARG A 156 18.50 1.67 -8.10
N GLU A 157 18.58 2.62 -7.17
CA GLU A 157 19.25 2.43 -5.87
C GLU A 157 18.67 1.24 -5.10
N LEU A 158 17.33 1.12 -5.11
CA LEU A 158 16.62 0.06 -4.42
C LEU A 158 16.45 -1.21 -5.26
N GLY A 159 17.06 -1.35 -6.44
CA GLY A 159 16.91 -2.57 -7.25
C GLY A 159 15.46 -2.94 -7.59
N VAL A 160 14.57 -1.94 -7.68
CA VAL A 160 13.14 -2.17 -7.94
C VAL A 160 12.93 -2.79 -9.32
N TYR A 161 13.71 -2.41 -10.33
CA TYR A 161 13.57 -2.96 -11.67
C TYR A 161 13.78 -4.48 -11.71
N ASP A 162 14.74 -5.01 -10.94
CA ASP A 162 14.92 -6.46 -10.78
C ASP A 162 13.69 -7.10 -10.14
N ALA A 163 13.15 -6.49 -9.08
CA ALA A 163 11.93 -6.99 -8.45
C ALA A 163 10.72 -6.96 -9.40
N LEU A 164 10.58 -5.93 -10.23
CA LEU A 164 9.51 -5.88 -11.23
C LEU A 164 9.63 -7.00 -12.27
N GLU A 165 10.86 -7.39 -12.63
CA GLU A 165 11.11 -8.50 -13.56
C GLU A 165 10.93 -9.87 -12.92
N ASN A 166 11.49 -10.07 -11.72
CA ASN A 166 11.72 -11.39 -11.15
C ASN A 166 10.86 -11.73 -9.93
N LEU A 167 10.32 -10.73 -9.23
CA LEU A 167 9.49 -10.94 -8.04
C LEU A 167 8.00 -10.79 -8.35
N PHE A 168 7.60 -9.69 -9.00
CA PHE A 168 6.19 -9.38 -9.23
C PHE A 168 5.61 -10.13 -10.42
N ASP A 169 4.46 -10.76 -10.21
CA ASP A 169 3.69 -11.45 -11.23
C ASP A 169 2.76 -10.47 -11.99
N GLY A 170 2.36 -9.37 -11.35
CA GLY A 170 1.51 -8.34 -11.96
C GLY A 170 1.67 -6.97 -11.30
N ILE A 171 1.34 -5.91 -12.03
CA ILE A 171 1.39 -4.52 -11.56
C ILE A 171 0.02 -3.88 -11.82
N ALA A 172 -0.74 -3.63 -10.76
CA ALA A 172 -2.02 -2.95 -10.82
C ALA A 172 -1.80 -1.43 -10.78
N VAL A 173 -2.00 -0.76 -11.92
CA VAL A 173 -1.86 0.68 -12.06
C VAL A 173 -3.18 1.36 -11.76
N TYR A 174 -3.21 2.13 -10.67
CA TYR A 174 -4.35 2.91 -10.21
C TYR A 174 -4.44 4.24 -10.95
N GLY A 175 -4.72 4.20 -12.25
CA GLY A 175 -4.83 5.38 -13.08
C GLY A 175 -5.16 5.04 -14.52
N SER A 176 -4.91 6.00 -15.41
CA SER A 176 -5.25 5.90 -16.83
C SER A 176 -4.04 6.12 -17.71
N ARG A 177 -3.72 5.12 -18.56
CA ARG A 177 -2.62 5.22 -19.52
C ARG A 177 -2.75 6.42 -20.46
N ARG A 178 -3.99 6.79 -20.81
CA ARG A 178 -4.28 7.94 -21.67
C ARG A 178 -3.88 9.26 -21.03
N LEU A 179 -3.93 9.35 -19.70
CA LEU A 179 -3.59 10.56 -18.95
C LEU A 179 -2.11 10.55 -18.54
N TYR A 180 -1.60 9.38 -18.14
CA TYR A 180 -0.24 9.21 -17.67
C TYR A 180 0.26 7.79 -17.94
N ASP A 181 1.22 7.66 -18.85
CA ASP A 181 1.85 6.36 -19.15
C ASP A 181 2.99 6.08 -18.15
N VAL A 182 2.69 5.33 -17.08
CA VAL A 182 3.68 4.91 -16.08
C VAL A 182 4.86 4.14 -16.68
N ALA A 183 4.68 3.47 -17.82
CA ALA A 183 5.77 2.71 -18.44
C ALA A 183 6.86 3.65 -18.96
N GLU A 184 6.45 4.76 -19.57
CA GLU A 184 7.34 5.82 -20.01
C GLU A 184 7.85 6.62 -18.81
N ALA A 185 6.94 7.08 -17.94
CA ALA A 185 7.26 7.95 -16.82
C ALA A 185 8.28 7.33 -15.85
N TYR A 186 8.18 6.04 -15.54
CA TYR A 186 9.09 5.36 -14.61
C TYR A 186 10.13 4.46 -15.28
N ALA A 187 10.26 4.58 -16.61
CA ALA A 187 11.19 3.79 -17.41
C ALA A 187 11.04 2.27 -17.17
N ILE A 188 9.79 1.80 -17.17
CA ILE A 188 9.48 0.37 -16.98
C ILE A 188 10.05 -0.43 -18.17
N PRO A 189 10.91 -1.43 -17.89
CA PRO A 189 11.52 -2.27 -18.92
C PRO A 189 10.49 -2.96 -19.81
N ALA A 190 10.83 -3.19 -21.08
CA ALA A 190 9.92 -3.84 -22.03
C ALA A 190 9.49 -5.24 -21.58
N SER A 191 10.37 -5.97 -20.88
CA SER A 191 10.12 -7.25 -20.20
C SER A 191 9.00 -7.18 -19.16
N VAL A 192 8.84 -6.04 -18.49
CA VAL A 192 7.86 -5.82 -17.41
C VAL A 192 6.53 -5.29 -17.95
N ARG A 193 6.52 -4.57 -19.08
CA ARG A 193 5.31 -3.93 -19.63
C ARG A 193 4.09 -4.86 -19.79
N PRO A 194 4.22 -6.15 -20.17
CA PRO A 194 3.08 -7.06 -20.21
C PRO A 194 2.41 -7.30 -18.84
N LYS A 195 3.12 -7.04 -17.73
CA LYS A 195 2.60 -7.14 -16.36
C LYS A 195 1.81 -5.90 -15.92
N LEU A 196 1.77 -4.82 -16.73
CA LEU A 196 1.06 -3.59 -16.39
C LEU A 196 -0.44 -3.73 -16.69
N HIS A 197 -1.26 -3.60 -15.65
CA HIS A 197 -2.72 -3.60 -15.75
C HIS A 197 -3.26 -2.26 -15.28
N TYR A 198 -3.79 -1.44 -16.19
CA TYR A 198 -4.43 -0.17 -15.84
C TYR A 198 -5.86 -0.43 -15.34
N CYS A 199 -6.06 -0.27 -14.04
CA CYS A 199 -7.30 -0.61 -13.34
C CYS A 199 -8.24 0.59 -13.15
N GLY A 200 -7.87 1.77 -13.67
CA GLY A 200 -8.57 3.02 -13.36
C GLY A 200 -8.29 3.50 -11.93
N PHE A 201 -8.98 4.56 -11.53
CA PHE A 201 -8.77 5.19 -10.22
C PHE A 201 -9.52 4.43 -9.13
N VAL A 202 -8.83 4.13 -8.02
CA VAL A 202 -9.45 3.52 -6.85
C VAL A 202 -10.22 4.59 -6.08
N VAL A 203 -11.54 4.54 -6.17
CA VAL A 203 -12.46 5.46 -5.50
C VAL A 203 -13.29 4.72 -4.46
N ARG A 204 -13.66 5.41 -3.38
CA ARG A 204 -14.64 4.88 -2.43
C ARG A 204 -16.03 5.03 -3.06
N GLU A 205 -16.83 3.98 -2.99
CA GLU A 205 -18.26 4.11 -3.24
C GLU A 205 -18.87 4.86 -2.06
N LEU A 206 -19.14 6.14 -2.25
CA LEU A 206 -19.91 6.95 -1.33
C LEU A 206 -21.36 6.98 -1.82
N PRO A 207 -22.37 6.86 -0.93
CA PRO A 207 -23.76 7.05 -1.31
C PRO A 207 -23.92 8.42 -1.98
N ALA A 208 -24.65 8.47 -3.10
CA ALA A 208 -25.02 9.73 -3.71
C ALA A 208 -25.78 10.57 -2.69
N GLN A 209 -25.24 11.73 -2.33
CA GLN A 209 -25.91 12.66 -1.42
C GLN A 209 -26.69 13.70 -2.20
N ASN A 210 -27.89 14.02 -1.72
CA ASN A 210 -28.67 15.11 -2.29
C ASN A 210 -27.98 16.44 -1.96
N GLY A 211 -27.71 17.25 -2.98
CA GLY A 211 -27.06 18.56 -2.82
C GLY A 211 -27.80 19.51 -1.89
N MET A 212 -29.13 19.41 -1.76
CA MET A 212 -29.90 20.20 -0.79
C MET A 212 -29.58 19.76 0.65
N THR A 213 -29.50 18.46 0.90
CA THR A 213 -29.17 17.92 2.23
C THR A 213 -27.77 18.35 2.66
N VAL A 214 -26.80 18.35 1.74
CA VAL A 214 -25.45 18.88 2.00
C VAL A 214 -25.50 20.38 2.32
N ARG A 215 -26.28 21.17 1.57
CA ARG A 215 -26.42 22.60 1.81
C ARG A 215 -27.03 22.89 3.19
N GLU A 216 -28.11 22.20 3.56
CA GLU A 216 -28.74 22.32 4.88
C GLU A 216 -27.77 21.96 6.00
N GLN A 217 -27.05 20.83 5.87
CA GLN A 217 -26.09 20.36 6.87
C GLN A 217 -24.99 21.38 7.17
N TYR A 218 -24.51 22.09 6.15
CA TYR A 218 -23.42 23.08 6.28
C TYR A 218 -23.93 24.53 6.35
N GLY A 219 -25.24 24.76 6.48
CA GLY A 219 -25.82 26.10 6.55
C GLY A 219 -25.60 26.96 5.29
N LEU A 220 -25.45 26.32 4.14
CA LEU A 220 -25.20 26.98 2.86
C LEU A 220 -26.53 27.48 2.23
N PRO A 221 -26.50 28.55 1.42
CA PRO A 221 -27.68 29.02 0.70
C PRO A 221 -28.31 27.91 -0.15
N ALA A 222 -29.65 27.89 -0.29
CA ALA A 222 -30.35 26.87 -1.07
C ALA A 222 -29.99 26.89 -2.57
N THR A 223 -29.56 28.04 -3.08
CA THR A 223 -29.15 28.26 -4.48
C THR A 223 -27.89 29.12 -4.55
N GLY A 224 -27.22 29.13 -5.71
CA GLY A 224 -26.02 29.94 -5.96
C GLY A 224 -24.71 29.13 -6.03
N PRO A 225 -23.64 29.74 -6.55
CA PRO A 225 -22.36 29.09 -6.74
C PRO A 225 -21.72 28.73 -5.39
N LEU A 226 -21.06 27.57 -5.34
CA LEU A 226 -20.26 27.14 -4.20
C LEU A 226 -18.81 26.99 -4.65
N LEU A 227 -17.89 27.56 -3.87
CA LEU A 227 -16.46 27.31 -4.03
C LEU A 227 -16.05 26.27 -3.00
N PHE A 228 -15.53 25.14 -3.49
CA PHE A 228 -14.89 24.14 -2.66
C PHE A 228 -13.38 24.32 -2.77
N ALA A 229 -12.73 24.56 -1.63
CA ALA A 229 -11.29 24.61 -1.52
C ALA A 229 -10.84 23.49 -0.58
N THR A 230 -9.89 22.68 -1.05
CA THR A 230 -9.22 21.69 -0.22
C THR A 230 -7.75 22.01 -0.19
N VAL A 231 -7.19 22.14 1.00
CA VAL A 231 -5.76 22.00 1.20
C VAL A 231 -5.45 20.51 1.30
N GLY A 232 -4.51 20.02 0.50
CA GLY A 232 -4.10 18.62 0.57
C GLY A 232 -3.44 18.34 1.94
N GLY A 233 -3.61 17.13 2.49
CA GLY A 233 -3.02 16.75 3.78
C GLY A 233 -1.51 16.45 3.73
N GLY A 234 -0.78 16.96 2.74
CA GLY A 234 0.66 16.73 2.52
C GLY A 234 1.55 17.76 3.23
N CYS A 235 2.86 17.72 2.97
CA CYS A 235 3.80 18.76 3.43
C CYS A 235 3.64 20.09 2.69
N ASP A 236 2.99 20.06 1.53
CA ASP A 236 3.05 21.11 0.51
C ASP A 236 1.68 21.80 0.32
N GLY A 237 0.79 21.67 1.30
CA GLY A 237 -0.58 22.20 1.30
C GLY A 237 -0.73 23.60 1.86
#